data_AF-A0A815QPQ9-F1
#
_entry.id   AF-A0A815QPQ9-F1
#
_cell.length_a   1.000
_cell.length_b   1.000
_cell.length_c   1.000
_cell.angle_alpha   90.00
_cell.angle_beta   90.00
_cell.angle_gamma   90.00
#
_symmetry.space_group_name_H-M   'P 1'
#
loop_
_entity.id
_entity.type
_entity.pdbx_description
1 polymer ?
#
loop_
_entity_poly.entity_id
_entity_poly.type
_entity_poly.pdbx_seq_one_letter_code
_entity_poly.pdbx_strand_id
1 'polypeptide(L)'
;MVLILGKVYENNSEFIWKIQGRIPIPSSANLTDYSSISFHTRGHLPLYVAITSQENSRLWIGIMDTELKLTSGKMNSFPQSDYQCSIKYCNVEGIAWKSKQQLYAVSDKMKSNGLQSSLCWEKDQNIHLFQLPK
;
A
#
# COMPACT_ATOMS: atom_id res chain seq x y z
N MET A 1 8.22 11.74 -0.37
CA MET A 1 7.20 11.27 -1.32
C MET A 1 5.89 12.01 -1.08
N VAL A 2 5.08 12.25 -2.11
CA VAL A 2 3.80 12.99 -2.01
C VAL A 2 2.74 12.26 -2.84
N LEU A 3 1.58 11.99 -2.25
CA LEU A 3 0.41 11.52 -2.98
C LEU A 3 -0.35 12.70 -3.57
N ILE A 4 -0.85 12.55 -4.79
CA ILE A 4 -1.65 13.56 -5.47
C ILE A 4 -3.11 13.14 -5.45
N LEU A 5 -3.97 13.95 -4.83
CA LEU A 5 -5.41 13.75 -4.91
C LEU A 5 -5.90 14.38 -6.22
N GLY A 6 -6.16 13.53 -7.21
CA GLY A 6 -6.82 13.91 -8.45
C GLY A 6 -8.33 13.67 -8.37
N LYS A 7 -9.12 14.57 -8.94
CA LYS A 7 -10.56 14.37 -9.18
C LYS A 7 -10.82 14.36 -10.68
N VAL A 8 -11.59 13.37 -11.12
CA VAL A 8 -12.08 13.27 -12.50
C VAL A 8 -13.41 14.02 -12.61
N TYR A 9 -13.55 14.79 -13.69
CA TYR A 9 -14.78 15.44 -14.09
C TYR A 9 -15.15 14.95 -15.49
N GLU A 10 -16.42 14.62 -15.69
CA GLU A 10 -16.95 14.36 -17.03
C GLU A 10 -17.50 15.66 -17.61
N ASN A 11 -17.14 15.97 -18.85
CA ASN A 11 -17.67 17.11 -19.59
C ASN A 11 -17.85 16.71 -21.06
N ASN A 12 -19.09 16.71 -21.56
CA ASN A 12 -19.42 16.37 -22.94
C ASN A 12 -18.74 15.06 -23.43
N SER A 13 -18.82 13.99 -22.63
CA SER A 13 -18.20 12.68 -22.90
C SER A 13 -16.66 12.64 -22.88
N GLU A 14 -16.00 13.69 -22.40
CA GLU A 14 -14.56 13.69 -22.09
C GLU A 14 -14.31 13.65 -20.58
N PHE A 15 -13.22 13.00 -20.16
CA PHE A 15 -12.78 12.96 -18.77
C PHE A 15 -11.59 13.89 -18.52
N ILE A 16 -11.78 14.87 -17.64
CA ILE A 16 -10.78 15.86 -17.28
C ILE A 16 -10.29 15.60 -15.85
N TRP A 17 -8.99 15.37 -15.68
CA TRP A 17 -8.34 15.23 -14.38
C TRP A 17 -7.93 16.59 -13.83
N LYS A 18 -8.30 16.90 -12.58
CA LYS A 18 -7.81 18.10 -11.87
C LYS A 18 -7.23 17.75 -10.52
N ILE A 19 -6.07 18.31 -10.20
CA ILE A 19 -5.43 18.17 -8.90
C ILE A 19 -6.25 18.94 -7.86
N GLN A 20 -6.67 18.26 -6.80
CA GLN A 20 -7.39 18.83 -5.66
C GLN A 20 -6.49 19.05 -4.46
N GLY A 21 -5.44 18.25 -4.32
CA GLY A 21 -4.58 18.31 -3.14
C GLY A 21 -3.31 17.50 -3.29
N ARG A 22 -2.40 17.75 -2.34
CA ARG A 22 -1.14 17.03 -2.18
C ARG A 22 -1.07 16.54 -0.74
N ILE A 23 -0.82 15.25 -0.57
CA ILE A 23 -0.75 14.59 0.74
C ILE A 23 0.69 14.11 0.91
N PRO A 24 1.52 14.84 1.66
CA PRO A 24 2.88 14.39 1.97
C PRO A 24 2.82 13.08 2.74
N ILE A 25 3.59 12.09 2.29
CA ILE A 25 3.78 10.87 3.07
C ILE A 25 4.85 11.15 4.12
N PRO A 26 4.61 10.84 5.41
CA PRO A 26 5.60 11.06 6.46
C PRO A 26 6.91 10.35 6.16
N SER A 27 8.03 10.97 6.54
CA SER A 27 9.36 10.35 6.40
C SER A 27 9.48 9.04 7.17
N SER A 28 8.68 8.84 8.21
CA SER A 28 8.59 7.58 8.96
C SER A 28 8.10 6.39 8.14
N ALA A 29 7.43 6.61 7.00
CA ALA A 29 7.06 5.53 6.08
C ALA A 29 8.26 5.01 5.29
N ASN A 30 9.26 5.86 4.98
CA ASN A 30 10.48 5.57 4.24
C ASN A 30 10.33 4.50 3.13
N LEU A 31 9.29 4.63 2.31
CA LEU A 31 8.99 3.72 1.20
C LEU A 31 9.72 4.19 -0.06
N THR A 32 10.37 3.27 -0.76
CA THR A 32 11.16 3.53 -1.98
C THR A 32 10.26 3.59 -3.21
N ASP A 33 9.41 2.56 -3.37
CA ASP A 33 8.44 2.51 -4.47
C ASP A 33 7.05 2.12 -3.94
N TYR A 34 6.11 3.06 -3.99
CA TYR A 34 4.76 2.88 -3.48
C TYR A 34 3.87 2.19 -4.52
N SER A 35 3.16 1.15 -4.11
CA SER A 35 2.27 0.39 -5.00
C SER A 35 0.79 0.52 -4.67
N SER A 36 0.40 0.69 -3.39
CA SER A 36 -1.02 0.76 -3.03
C SER A 36 -1.33 1.44 -1.70
N ILE A 37 -2.52 2.04 -1.61
CA ILE A 37 -3.10 2.69 -0.43
C ILE A 37 -4.50 2.15 -0.18
N SER A 38 -4.85 1.95 1.09
CA SER A 38 -6.20 1.60 1.51
C SER A 38 -6.62 2.36 2.75
N PHE A 39 -7.90 2.69 2.80
CA PHE A 39 -8.53 3.44 3.88
C PHE A 39 -9.54 2.55 4.59
N HIS A 40 -9.54 2.56 5.91
CA HIS A 40 -10.57 1.92 6.73
C HIS A 40 -11.29 2.97 7.58
N THR A 41 -12.59 3.11 7.31
CA THR A 41 -13.46 4.03 8.03
C THR A 41 -14.00 3.33 9.29
N ARG A 42 -13.98 4.04 10.42
CA ARG A 42 -14.66 3.63 11.66
C ARG A 42 -16.03 4.34 11.81
N GLY A 43 -16.61 4.84 10.72
CA GLY A 43 -17.79 5.72 10.71
C GLY A 43 -17.45 7.10 10.13
N HIS A 44 -16.66 7.91 10.86
CA HIS A 44 -16.12 9.20 10.40
C HIS A 44 -14.62 9.31 10.71
N LEU A 45 -13.99 10.37 10.19
CA LEU A 45 -12.59 10.71 10.39
C LEU A 45 -12.20 10.70 11.89
N PRO A 46 -10.98 10.30 12.23
CA PRO A 46 -9.85 10.05 11.32
C PRO A 46 -9.87 8.65 10.68
N LEU A 47 -9.24 8.53 9.51
CA LEU A 47 -9.17 7.27 8.74
C LEU A 47 -7.91 6.49 9.12
N TYR A 48 -8.05 5.17 9.27
CA TYR A 48 -6.90 4.28 9.27
C TYR A 48 -6.41 4.11 7.85
N VAL A 49 -5.12 4.27 7.63
CA VAL A 49 -4.50 4.21 6.31
C VAL A 49 -3.44 3.13 6.31
N ALA A 50 -3.48 2.26 5.29
CA ALA A 50 -2.44 1.30 4.97
C ALA A 50 -1.78 1.74 3.66
N ILE A 51 -0.45 1.85 3.64
CA ILE A 51 0.35 2.22 2.47
C ILE A 51 1.40 1.13 2.29
N THR A 52 1.51 0.53 1.11
CA THR A 52 2.47 -0.56 0.83
C THR A 52 3.48 -0.17 -0.24
N SER A 53 4.63 -0.82 -0.20
CA SER A 53 5.69 -0.72 -1.20
C SER A 53 6.04 -2.10 -1.74
N GLN A 54 6.08 -2.18 -3.08
CA GLN A 54 6.56 -3.36 -3.78
C GLN A 54 8.04 -3.61 -3.48
N GLU A 55 8.88 -2.59 -3.71
CA GLU A 55 10.34 -2.70 -3.60
C GLU A 55 10.80 -3.06 -2.18
N ASN A 56 10.18 -2.47 -1.16
CA ASN A 56 10.61 -2.73 0.22
C ASN A 56 9.95 -3.97 0.84
N SER A 57 8.88 -4.51 0.24
CA SER A 57 8.03 -5.53 0.88
C SER A 57 7.59 -5.11 2.30
N ARG A 58 7.10 -3.87 2.39
CA ARG A 58 6.72 -3.24 3.66
C ARG A 58 5.36 -2.56 3.58
N LEU A 59 4.77 -2.42 4.75
CA LEU A 59 3.48 -1.81 4.97
C LEU A 59 3.58 -0.76 6.07
N TRP A 60 3.31 0.49 5.74
CA TRP A 60 3.07 1.55 6.70
C TRP A 60 1.59 1.59 7.08
N ILE A 61 1.30 1.65 8.38
CA ILE A 61 -0.06 1.81 8.90
C ILE A 61 -0.11 3.06 9.75
N GLY A 62 -1.03 3.96 9.46
CA GLY A 62 -1.17 5.19 10.22
C GLY A 62 -2.55 5.79 10.15
N ILE A 63 -2.61 7.08 10.47
CA ILE A 63 -3.86 7.82 10.61
C ILE A 63 -3.85 9.03 9.67
N MET A 64 -4.93 9.21 8.94
CA MET A 64 -5.22 10.42 8.18
C MET A 64 -6.30 11.25 8.90
N ASP A 65 -6.00 12.53 9.13
CA ASP A 65 -6.92 13.47 9.76
C ASP A 65 -7.93 14.05 8.76
N THR A 66 -8.77 14.97 9.26
CA THR A 66 -9.82 15.64 8.48
C THR A 66 -9.30 16.57 7.39
N GLU A 67 -8.03 16.95 7.45
CA GLU A 67 -7.36 17.83 6.49
C GLU A 67 -6.53 17.04 5.47
N LEU A 68 -6.73 15.72 5.38
CA LEU A 68 -5.97 14.80 4.55
C LEU A 68 -4.48 14.73 4.92
N LYS A 69 -4.11 15.04 6.17
CA LYS A 69 -2.72 14.90 6.64
C LYS A 69 -2.51 13.54 7.27
N LEU A 70 -1.43 12.88 6.86
CA LEU A 70 -0.94 11.66 7.49
C LEU A 70 -0.11 12.06 8.72
N THR A 71 -0.52 11.59 9.90
CA THR A 71 0.04 12.04 11.19
C THR A 71 0.94 10.98 11.81
N SER A 72 0.37 10.07 12.59
CA SER A 72 1.09 8.97 13.25
C SER A 72 1.01 7.70 12.41
N GLY A 73 2.04 6.87 12.50
CA GLY A 73 2.02 5.54 11.89
C GLY A 73 3.24 4.70 12.24
N LYS A 74 3.14 3.41 11.91
CA LYS A 74 4.12 2.37 12.20
C LYS A 74 4.43 1.58 10.94
N MET A 75 5.71 1.29 10.76
CA MET A 75 6.18 0.37 9.73
C MET A 75 6.00 -1.08 10.17
N ASN A 76 5.51 -1.89 9.26
CA ASN A 76 5.41 -3.34 9.35
C ASN A 76 6.10 -3.94 8.13
N SER A 77 6.61 -5.16 8.28
CA SER A 77 7.18 -5.93 7.18
C SER A 77 6.18 -7.00 6.76
N PHE A 78 6.08 -7.26 5.46
CA PHE A 78 5.56 -8.54 5.02
C PHE A 78 6.58 -9.65 5.36
N PRO A 79 6.20 -10.94 5.26
CA PRO A 79 7.12 -12.03 5.55
C PRO A 79 8.46 -11.89 4.84
N GLN A 80 9.53 -12.02 5.62
CA GLN A 80 10.92 -12.08 5.16
C GLN A 80 11.44 -13.50 5.38
N SER A 81 12.45 -13.89 4.61
CA SER A 81 13.18 -15.13 4.80
C SER A 81 14.17 -15.00 5.95
N ASP A 82 14.35 -16.08 6.71
CA ASP A 82 15.35 -16.18 7.78
C ASP A 82 16.78 -16.11 7.24
N TYR A 83 16.98 -16.43 5.95
CA TYR A 83 18.27 -16.32 5.28
C TYR A 83 18.46 -14.90 4.72
N GLN A 84 19.44 -14.19 5.29
CA GLN A 84 19.93 -12.88 4.82
C GLN A 84 18.87 -11.76 4.77
N CYS A 85 17.79 -11.87 5.55
CA CYS A 85 16.67 -10.91 5.51
C CYS A 85 16.11 -10.72 4.09
N SER A 86 16.17 -11.76 3.25
CA SER A 86 15.67 -11.68 1.87
C SER A 86 14.15 -11.55 1.86
N ILE A 87 13.64 -10.73 0.93
CA ILE A 87 12.19 -10.54 0.75
C ILE A 87 11.57 -11.88 0.32
N LYS A 88 10.56 -12.35 1.05
CA LYS A 88 9.81 -13.57 0.72
C LYS A 88 8.45 -13.24 0.10
N TYR A 89 7.84 -12.13 0.50
CA TYR A 89 6.59 -11.65 -0.08
C TYR A 89 6.86 -10.56 -1.13
N CYS A 90 6.87 -10.95 -2.40
CA CYS A 90 7.25 -10.08 -3.50
C CYS A 90 6.03 -9.48 -4.19
N ASN A 91 6.28 -8.45 -5.01
CA ASN A 91 5.33 -7.95 -6.00
C ASN A 91 3.97 -7.52 -5.42
N VAL A 92 3.95 -6.96 -4.20
CA VAL A 92 2.69 -6.46 -3.61
C VAL A 92 2.19 -5.26 -4.41
N GLU A 93 1.02 -5.40 -5.02
CA GLU A 93 0.42 -4.37 -5.90
C GLU A 93 -0.88 -3.78 -5.34
N GLY A 94 -1.45 -4.41 -4.32
CA GLY A 94 -2.70 -3.93 -3.73
C GLY A 94 -2.82 -4.28 -2.28
N ILE A 95 -3.48 -3.40 -1.53
CA ILE A 95 -3.85 -3.60 -0.14
C ILE A 95 -5.30 -3.20 0.08
N ALA A 96 -6.03 -3.95 0.90
CA ALA A 96 -7.39 -3.63 1.30
C ALA A 96 -7.65 -4.03 2.74
N TRP A 97 -8.40 -3.21 3.48
CA TRP A 97 -8.80 -3.55 4.84
C TRP A 97 -9.96 -4.55 4.86
N LYS A 98 -9.76 -5.66 5.58
CA LYS A 98 -10.84 -6.59 5.95
C LYS A 98 -11.44 -6.22 7.30
N SER A 99 -10.60 -5.84 8.25
CA SER A 99 -10.98 -5.37 9.59
C SER A 99 -9.84 -4.53 10.17
N LYS A 100 -10.00 -3.97 11.38
CA LYS A 100 -8.95 -3.17 12.05
C LYS A 100 -7.61 -3.90 12.26
N GLN A 101 -7.61 -5.22 12.16
CA GLN A 101 -6.46 -6.07 12.45
C GLN A 101 -6.13 -7.00 11.28
N GLN A 102 -6.87 -6.91 10.17
CA GLN A 102 -6.72 -7.80 9.03
C GLN A 102 -6.72 -7.02 7.72
N LEU A 103 -5.79 -7.38 6.85
CA LEU A 103 -5.62 -6.81 5.53
C LEU A 103 -5.63 -7.92 4.49
N TYR A 104 -6.29 -7.67 3.37
CA TYR A 104 -5.99 -8.38 2.13
C TYR A 104 -4.83 -7.68 1.43
N ALA A 105 -3.90 -8.46 0.90
CA ALA A 105 -2.89 -8.00 -0.04
C ALA A 105 -3.01 -8.81 -1.32
N VAL A 106 -2.68 -8.20 -2.46
CA VAL A 106 -2.55 -8.91 -3.73
C VAL A 106 -1.12 -8.80 -4.21
N SER A 107 -0.61 -9.89 -4.78
CA SER A 107 0.71 -9.94 -5.39
C SER A 107 0.61 -10.30 -6.86
N ASP A 108 1.26 -9.49 -7.69
CA ASP A 108 1.30 -9.70 -9.14
C ASP A 108 2.47 -10.62 -9.52
N LYS A 109 2.39 -11.17 -10.73
CA LYS A 109 3.49 -11.93 -11.33
C LYS A 109 4.44 -10.97 -12.02
N MET A 110 5.73 -11.09 -11.74
CA MET A 110 6.73 -10.40 -12.54
C MET A 110 6.62 -10.82 -14.01
N LYS A 111 6.75 -9.85 -14.91
CA LYS A 111 6.76 -10.07 -16.36
C LYS A 111 7.81 -11.12 -16.76
N SER A 112 7.52 -11.86 -17.84
CA SER A 112 8.35 -12.98 -18.30
C SER A 112 9.80 -12.61 -18.65
N ASN A 113 10.07 -11.33 -18.90
CA ASN A 113 11.40 -10.80 -19.19
C ASN A 113 12.11 -10.19 -17.97
N GLY A 114 11.50 -10.21 -16.79
CA GLY A 114 12.11 -9.73 -15.56
C GLY A 114 13.00 -10.79 -14.91
N LEU A 115 13.77 -10.37 -13.90
CA LEU A 115 14.52 -11.25 -13.02
C LEU A 115 13.91 -11.20 -11.61
N GLN A 116 13.38 -12.32 -11.12
CA GLN A 116 12.92 -12.47 -9.73
C GLN A 116 13.43 -13.75 -9.13
N SER A 117 13.61 -13.73 -7.81
CA SER A 117 13.88 -14.93 -7.03
C SER A 117 12.73 -15.94 -7.17
N SER A 118 13.06 -17.22 -7.26
CA SER A 118 12.06 -18.30 -7.25
C SER A 118 11.27 -18.36 -5.94
N LEU A 119 11.78 -17.77 -4.86
CA LEU A 119 11.05 -17.60 -3.60
C LEU A 119 9.75 -16.79 -3.75
N CYS A 120 9.66 -15.92 -4.76
CA CYS A 120 8.49 -15.10 -5.04
C CYS A 120 7.37 -15.90 -5.74
N TRP A 121 7.71 -16.96 -6.48
CA TRP A 121 6.79 -17.60 -7.44
C TRP A 121 5.56 -18.22 -6.81
N GLU A 122 5.67 -18.74 -5.58
CA GLU A 122 4.54 -19.36 -4.87
C GLU A 122 3.40 -18.36 -4.66
N LYS A 123 3.70 -17.06 -4.63
CA LYS A 123 2.76 -15.99 -4.31
C LYS A 123 2.36 -15.16 -5.53
N ASP A 124 2.89 -15.43 -6.71
CA ASP A 124 2.51 -14.72 -7.94
C ASP A 124 1.01 -14.92 -8.24
N GLN A 125 0.29 -13.85 -8.61
CA GLN A 125 -1.15 -13.87 -8.94
C GLN A 125 -2.07 -14.35 -7.83
N ASN A 126 -1.81 -13.96 -6.58
CA ASN A 126 -2.60 -14.42 -5.44
C ASN A 126 -3.17 -13.28 -4.59
N ILE A 127 -4.23 -13.60 -3.86
CA ILE A 127 -4.79 -12.78 -2.78
C ILE A 127 -4.40 -13.43 -1.46
N HIS A 128 -3.91 -12.64 -0.51
CA HIS A 128 -3.44 -13.09 0.79
C HIS A 128 -4.12 -12.35 1.92
N LEU A 129 -4.49 -13.07 2.97
CA LEU A 129 -5.00 -12.49 4.21
C LEU A 129 -3.86 -12.38 5.22
N PHE A 130 -3.56 -11.16 5.66
CA PHE A 130 -2.59 -10.86 6.70
C PHE A 130 -3.27 -10.43 7.99
N GLN A 131 -2.71 -10.88 9.10
CA GLN A 131 -3.06 -10.46 10.45
C GLN A 131 -1.99 -9.50 10.94
N LEU A 132 -2.40 -8.33 11.43
CA LEU A 132 -1.48 -7.36 12.00
C LEU A 132 -0.95 -7.85 13.36
N PRO A 133 0.33 -7.59 13.67
CA PRO A 133 0.88 -7.87 14.99
C PRO A 133 0.13 -7.06 16.07
N LYS A 134 0.03 -7.62 17.27
CA LYS A 134 -0.53 -6.93 18.44
C LYS A 134 0.41 -5.85 18.96
#